data_AF-A0A257SJI5-F1
#
_entry.id   AF-A0A257SJI5-F1
#
_cell.length_a   1.000
_cell.length_b   1.000
_cell.length_c   1.000
_cell.angle_alpha   90.00
_cell.angle_beta   90.00
_cell.angle_gamma   90.00
#
_symmetry.space_group_name_H-M   'P 1'
#
loop_
_entity.id
_entity.type
_entity.pdbx_description
1 polymer ?
#
loop_
_entity_poly.entity_id
_entity_poly.type
_entity_poly.pdbx_seq_one_letter_code
_entity_poly.pdbx_strand_id
1 'polypeptide(L)'
;MVATIAFGMGIDKPNVRFVAHLNLPKSVEAYYQETGRAGRDGLAADAWMHYGLQDVIQLRQMITQSDADPARKALESQKLDAMLGLCESTGCRRQALLAYFGERLAEPCGNCDNCLHPPATWDASTAAQKALSAIHRTGQRFGVQYLVDVLLGKDDPRIRGFGHDRVSVFGIGGELSANDWRAIFRHLLLRGLVDVDPEGHGGLRLTAAARPVLRGSEKLTLRRNEAVPKRAREKGAVSAVAAGDATLWEALRQHRRQLSASQGVPPYVIFHDATLLEMLRRRPQSLAALATIPGVGERKLEAYGASFLQVLREHG
;
A
#
# COMPACT_ATOMS: atom_id res chain seq x y z
N MET A 1 0.46 15.88 -10.39
CA MET A 1 -0.91 15.83 -10.95
C MET A 1 -1.63 14.68 -10.28
N VAL A 2 -2.87 14.89 -9.85
CA VAL A 2 -3.77 13.83 -9.35
C VAL A 2 -4.94 13.79 -10.32
N ALA A 3 -5.26 12.62 -10.84
CA ALA A 3 -6.22 12.46 -11.94
C ALA A 3 -7.08 11.21 -11.73
N THR A 4 -8.32 11.25 -12.20
CA THR A 4 -9.11 10.04 -12.42
C THR A 4 -8.78 9.45 -13.80
N ILE A 5 -9.23 8.22 -14.06
CA ILE A 5 -9.01 7.52 -15.35
C ILE A 5 -9.42 8.40 -16.54
N ALA A 6 -10.55 9.10 -16.42
CA ALA A 6 -11.07 9.98 -17.47
C ALA A 6 -10.13 11.16 -17.81
N PHE A 7 -9.34 11.63 -16.84
CA PHE A 7 -8.46 12.79 -17.00
C PHE A 7 -7.03 12.42 -17.40
N GLY A 8 -6.64 11.14 -17.26
CA GLY A 8 -5.34 10.65 -17.68
C GLY A 8 -5.20 10.48 -19.19
N MET A 9 -6.30 10.23 -19.91
CA MET A 9 -6.32 10.09 -21.37
C MET A 9 -5.96 11.42 -22.04
N GLY A 10 -4.86 11.44 -22.81
CA GLY A 10 -4.40 12.63 -23.54
C GLY A 10 -3.14 13.31 -23.00
N ILE A 11 -2.66 12.94 -21.81
CA ILE A 11 -1.38 13.44 -21.30
C ILE A 11 -0.24 12.58 -21.83
N ASP A 12 0.55 13.15 -22.75
CA ASP A 12 1.77 12.57 -23.29
C ASP A 12 3.00 13.39 -22.86
N LYS A 13 3.44 13.17 -21.63
CA LYS A 13 4.66 13.78 -21.09
C LYS A 13 5.75 12.71 -21.02
N PRO A 14 6.86 12.82 -21.78
CA PRO A 14 7.81 11.72 -21.89
C PRO A 14 8.61 11.44 -20.61
N ASN A 15 8.77 12.46 -19.76
CA ASN A 15 9.61 12.41 -18.56
C ASN A 15 8.83 12.22 -17.24
N VAL A 16 7.71 11.49 -17.29
CA VAL A 16 6.99 11.09 -16.07
C VAL A 16 7.82 10.02 -15.35
N ARG A 17 8.29 10.32 -14.14
CA ARG A 17 9.13 9.42 -13.33
C ARG A 17 8.37 8.48 -12.43
N PHE A 18 7.09 8.74 -12.19
CA PHE A 18 6.30 7.97 -11.25
C PHE A 18 4.83 8.00 -11.62
N VAL A 19 4.19 6.83 -11.59
CA VAL A 19 2.73 6.68 -11.66
C VAL A 19 2.28 5.93 -10.41
N ALA A 20 1.33 6.51 -9.68
CA ALA A 20 0.71 5.91 -8.51
C ALA A 20 -0.77 5.61 -8.74
N HIS A 21 -1.15 4.38 -8.44
CA HIS A 21 -2.52 3.96 -8.25
C HIS A 21 -2.86 3.96 -6.76
N LEU A 22 -3.83 4.79 -6.37
CA LEU A 22 -4.34 4.84 -4.99
C LEU A 22 -5.54 3.91 -4.77
N ASN A 23 -6.05 3.32 -5.84
CA ASN A 23 -7.12 2.34 -5.84
C ASN A 23 -6.78 1.24 -6.84
N LEU A 24 -7.38 0.07 -6.65
CA LEU A 24 -7.24 -1.06 -7.56
C LEU A 24 -7.80 -0.72 -8.96
N PRO A 25 -7.00 -0.88 -10.04
CA PRO A 25 -7.50 -0.80 -11.40
C PRO A 25 -8.55 -1.89 -11.69
N LYS A 26 -9.49 -1.61 -12.59
CA LYS A 26 -10.56 -2.56 -12.95
C LYS A 26 -10.05 -3.77 -13.74
N SER A 27 -8.89 -3.65 -14.38
CA SER A 27 -8.31 -4.71 -15.20
C SER A 27 -6.80 -4.52 -15.41
N VAL A 28 -6.13 -5.58 -15.87
CA VAL A 28 -4.70 -5.55 -16.22
C VAL A 28 -4.43 -4.62 -17.40
N GLU A 29 -5.34 -4.53 -18.38
CA GLU A 29 -5.18 -3.62 -19.53
C GLU A 29 -5.19 -2.15 -19.11
N ALA A 30 -6.10 -1.78 -18.20
CA ALA A 30 -6.14 -0.42 -17.65
C ALA A 30 -4.84 -0.12 -16.90
N TYR A 31 -4.42 -1.02 -16.01
CA TYR A 31 -3.17 -0.88 -15.28
C TYR A 31 -1.96 -0.74 -16.21
N TYR A 32 -1.85 -1.58 -17.24
CA TYR A 32 -0.78 -1.56 -18.22
C TYR A 32 -0.73 -0.23 -18.98
N GLN A 33 -1.87 0.25 -19.48
CA GLN A 33 -1.95 1.50 -20.22
C GLN A 33 -1.61 2.72 -19.32
N GLU A 34 -2.12 2.72 -18.09
CA GLU A 34 -1.96 3.83 -17.15
C GLU A 34 -0.52 3.92 -16.63
N THR A 35 0.08 2.80 -16.22
CA THR A 35 1.48 2.76 -15.77
C THR A 35 2.47 2.97 -16.92
N GLY A 36 2.13 2.56 -18.16
CA GLY A 36 2.91 2.81 -19.37
C GLY A 36 3.03 4.29 -19.79
N ARG A 37 2.47 5.22 -19.01
CA ARG A 37 2.73 6.66 -19.13
C ARG A 37 4.05 7.08 -18.49
N ALA A 38 4.60 6.28 -17.57
CA ALA A 38 5.89 6.55 -16.95
C ALA A 38 7.04 6.16 -17.90
N GLY A 39 8.15 6.89 -17.86
CA GLY A 39 9.39 6.41 -18.49
C GLY A 39 9.40 6.36 -20.02
N ARG A 40 8.57 7.14 -20.72
CA ARG A 40 8.54 7.11 -22.21
C ARG A 40 9.82 7.63 -22.86
N ASP A 41 10.61 8.41 -22.14
CA ASP A 41 11.98 8.80 -22.51
C ASP A 41 13.02 7.69 -22.32
N GLY A 42 12.62 6.50 -21.86
CA GLY A 42 13.49 5.35 -21.62
C GLY A 42 14.27 5.42 -20.31
N LEU A 43 14.15 6.51 -19.54
CA LEU A 43 14.79 6.63 -18.24
C LEU A 43 13.98 5.89 -17.16
N ALA A 44 14.67 5.52 -16.08
CA ALA A 44 14.06 4.85 -14.93
C ALA A 44 12.80 5.59 -14.43
N ALA A 45 11.75 4.82 -14.19
CA ALA A 45 10.49 5.29 -13.67
C ALA A 45 9.82 4.19 -12.85
N ASP A 46 9.02 4.61 -11.89
CA ASP A 46 8.37 3.72 -10.93
C ASP A 46 6.85 3.67 -11.18
N ALA A 47 6.32 2.46 -11.17
CA ALA A 47 4.89 2.21 -11.09
C ALA A 47 4.57 1.65 -9.70
N TRP A 48 3.71 2.35 -8.96
CA TRP A 48 3.34 1.97 -7.60
C TRP A 48 1.84 1.86 -7.47
N MET A 49 1.39 0.85 -6.75
CA MET A 49 -0.04 0.61 -6.53
C MET A 49 -0.29 0.32 -5.06
N HIS A 50 -1.29 1.00 -4.52
CA HIS A 50 -1.90 0.69 -3.25
C HIS A 50 -3.33 0.20 -3.49
N TYR A 51 -3.68 -0.90 -2.85
CA TYR A 51 -5.05 -1.40 -2.82
C TYR A 51 -5.31 -2.12 -1.50
N GLY A 52 -6.57 -2.08 -1.08
CA GLY A 52 -7.09 -2.77 0.08
C GLY A 52 -8.18 -3.76 -0.28
N LEU A 53 -8.60 -4.53 0.72
CA LEU A 53 -9.76 -5.41 0.63
C LEU A 53 -11.05 -4.65 0.22
N GLN A 54 -11.18 -3.40 0.65
CA GLN A 54 -12.36 -2.60 0.34
C GLN A 54 -12.49 -2.28 -1.15
N ASP A 55 -11.37 -2.03 -1.85
CA ASP A 55 -11.39 -1.83 -3.31
C ASP A 55 -11.91 -3.08 -4.02
N VAL A 56 -11.51 -4.28 -3.56
CA VAL A 56 -11.96 -5.56 -4.12
C VAL A 56 -13.46 -5.74 -3.96
N ILE A 57 -13.98 -5.52 -2.74
CA ILE A 57 -15.41 -5.65 -2.45
C ILE A 57 -16.21 -4.67 -3.29
N GLN A 58 -15.77 -3.41 -3.36
CA GLN A 58 -16.46 -2.37 -4.12
C GLN A 58 -16.52 -2.71 -5.61
N LEU A 59 -15.41 -3.14 -6.22
CA LEU A 59 -15.40 -3.50 -7.64
C LEU A 59 -16.26 -4.73 -7.94
N ARG A 60 -16.25 -5.76 -7.07
CA ARG A 60 -17.15 -6.91 -7.18
C ARG A 60 -18.62 -6.49 -7.14
N GLN A 61 -18.98 -5.66 -6.16
CA GLN A 61 -20.36 -5.14 -6.03
C GLN A 61 -20.78 -4.34 -7.26
N MET A 62 -19.92 -3.46 -7.78
CA MET A 62 -20.19 -2.70 -9.01
C MET A 62 -20.48 -3.63 -10.20
N ILE A 63 -19.71 -4.70 -10.37
CA ILE A 63 -19.93 -5.68 -11.45
C ILE A 63 -21.27 -6.40 -11.24
N THR A 64 -21.52 -6.90 -10.05
CA THR A 64 -22.75 -7.65 -9.71
C THR A 64 -24.01 -6.80 -9.87
N GLN A 65 -23.98 -5.55 -9.41
CA GLN A 65 -25.10 -4.61 -9.42
C GLN A 65 -25.27 -3.86 -10.74
N SER A 66 -24.35 -4.00 -11.69
CA SER A 66 -24.49 -3.34 -13.00
C SER A 66 -25.70 -3.86 -13.77
N ASP A 67 -26.28 -3.05 -14.65
CA ASP A 67 -27.35 -3.46 -15.57
C ASP A 67 -26.84 -4.23 -16.80
N ALA A 68 -25.55 -4.62 -16.79
CA ALA A 68 -24.94 -5.34 -17.89
C ALA A 68 -25.49 -6.76 -18.03
N ASP A 69 -25.45 -7.30 -19.24
CA ASP A 69 -25.84 -8.69 -19.50
C ASP A 69 -24.92 -9.69 -18.77
N PRO A 70 -25.38 -10.93 -18.51
CA PRO A 70 -24.59 -11.92 -17.78
C PRO A 70 -23.22 -12.23 -18.39
N ALA A 71 -23.08 -12.20 -19.73
CA ALA A 71 -21.81 -12.47 -20.39
C ALA A 71 -20.82 -11.32 -20.16
N ARG A 72 -21.29 -10.06 -20.19
CA ARG A 72 -20.49 -8.89 -19.83
C ARG A 72 -20.02 -8.94 -18.37
N LYS A 73 -20.92 -9.25 -17.43
CA LYS A 73 -20.57 -9.38 -15.99
C LYS A 73 -19.51 -10.45 -15.76
N ALA A 74 -19.62 -11.59 -16.45
CA ALA A 74 -18.64 -12.67 -16.38
C ALA A 74 -17.26 -12.20 -16.90
N LEU A 75 -17.23 -11.48 -18.02
CA LEU A 75 -15.99 -10.94 -18.59
C LEU A 75 -15.33 -9.90 -17.67
N GLU A 76 -16.11 -8.99 -17.08
CA GLU A 76 -15.59 -8.01 -16.13
C GLU A 76 -15.06 -8.67 -14.86
N SER A 77 -15.76 -9.70 -14.36
CA SER A 77 -15.29 -10.50 -13.23
C SER A 77 -13.96 -11.18 -13.54
N GLN A 78 -13.82 -11.77 -14.73
CA GLN A 78 -12.58 -12.40 -15.18
C GLN A 78 -11.41 -11.40 -15.26
N LYS A 79 -11.67 -10.18 -15.76
CA LYS A 79 -10.67 -9.11 -15.83
C LYS A 79 -10.22 -8.65 -14.46
N LEU A 80 -11.17 -8.48 -13.54
CA LEU A 80 -10.88 -8.16 -12.15
C LEU A 80 -10.04 -9.27 -11.51
N ASP A 81 -10.42 -10.54 -11.71
CA ASP A 81 -9.68 -11.70 -11.21
C ASP A 81 -8.24 -11.75 -11.70
N ALA A 82 -8.01 -11.42 -12.98
CA ALA A 82 -6.66 -11.33 -13.52
C ALA A 82 -5.83 -10.20 -12.88
N MET A 83 -6.42 -9.02 -12.67
CA MET A 83 -5.75 -7.90 -12.00
C MET A 83 -5.37 -8.25 -10.57
N LEU A 84 -6.28 -8.91 -9.87
CA LEU A 84 -6.11 -9.43 -8.54
C LEU A 84 -5.02 -10.52 -8.46
N GLY A 85 -4.96 -11.40 -9.46
CA GLY A 85 -3.88 -12.37 -9.63
C GLY A 85 -2.51 -11.71 -9.81
N LEU A 86 -2.45 -10.61 -10.57
CA LEU A 86 -1.22 -9.81 -10.71
C LEU A 86 -0.79 -9.20 -9.38
N CYS A 87 -1.74 -8.68 -8.58
CA CYS A 87 -1.47 -8.07 -7.28
C CYS A 87 -0.86 -9.04 -6.26
N GLU A 88 -1.41 -10.26 -6.17
CA GLU A 88 -0.96 -11.28 -5.20
C GLU A 88 0.04 -12.29 -5.77
N SER A 89 0.52 -12.10 -7.00
CA SER A 89 1.56 -12.94 -7.56
C SER A 89 2.77 -12.98 -6.61
N THR A 90 3.33 -14.17 -6.40
CA THR A 90 4.58 -14.38 -5.66
C THR A 90 5.80 -14.41 -6.58
N GLY A 91 5.58 -14.47 -7.90
CA GLY A 91 6.64 -14.47 -8.91
C GLY A 91 6.92 -13.08 -9.47
N CYS A 92 7.74 -12.99 -10.52
CA CYS A 92 8.04 -11.72 -11.18
C CYS A 92 6.77 -11.04 -11.71
N ARG A 93 6.53 -9.78 -11.32
CA ARG A 93 5.36 -9.02 -11.82
C ARG A 93 5.39 -8.81 -13.32
N ARG A 94 6.57 -8.59 -13.90
CA ARG A 94 6.72 -8.41 -15.35
C ARG A 94 6.39 -9.68 -16.12
N GLN A 95 6.81 -10.85 -15.63
CA GLN A 95 6.44 -12.13 -16.25
C GLN A 95 4.92 -12.34 -16.19
N ALA A 96 4.28 -12.08 -15.05
CA ALA A 96 2.83 -12.19 -14.92
C ALA A 96 2.07 -11.22 -15.85
N LEU A 97 2.56 -9.98 -15.95
CA LEU A 97 1.98 -8.95 -16.83
C LEU A 97 2.11 -9.33 -18.31
N LEU A 98 3.28 -9.80 -18.75
CA LEU A 98 3.50 -10.24 -20.12
C LEU A 98 2.70 -11.48 -20.47
N ALA A 99 2.64 -12.46 -19.55
CA ALA A 99 1.86 -13.69 -19.73
C ALA A 99 0.37 -13.41 -19.94
N TYR A 100 -0.17 -12.37 -19.29
CA TYR A 100 -1.55 -11.92 -19.52
C TYR A 100 -1.81 -11.52 -20.99
N PHE A 101 -0.82 -10.93 -21.66
CA PHE A 101 -0.89 -10.54 -23.07
C PHE A 101 -0.35 -11.62 -24.04
N GLY A 102 -0.12 -12.85 -23.54
CA GLY A 102 0.39 -13.95 -24.36
C GLY A 102 1.89 -13.87 -24.66
N GLU A 103 2.63 -12.98 -24.00
CA GLU A 103 4.08 -12.85 -24.13
C GLU A 103 4.82 -13.63 -23.04
N ARG A 104 6.01 -14.15 -23.38
CA ARG A 104 6.85 -14.88 -22.45
C ARG A 104 8.18 -14.17 -22.23
N LEU A 105 8.48 -13.87 -20.97
CA LEU A 105 9.81 -13.47 -20.54
C LEU A 105 10.49 -14.66 -19.86
N ALA A 106 11.61 -15.12 -20.42
CA ALA A 106 12.29 -16.33 -19.97
C ALA A 106 12.75 -16.24 -18.52
N GLU A 107 13.42 -15.15 -18.16
CA GLU A 107 13.99 -14.93 -16.84
C GLU A 107 13.21 -13.87 -16.04
N PRO A 108 13.22 -13.92 -14.70
CA PRO A 108 12.67 -12.86 -13.86
C PRO A 108 13.31 -11.50 -14.19
N CYS A 109 12.52 -10.42 -14.14
CA CYS A 109 12.98 -9.11 -14.63
C CYS A 109 14.07 -8.42 -13.78
N GLY A 110 14.35 -8.91 -12.57
CA GLY A 110 15.33 -8.29 -11.67
C GLY A 110 14.98 -6.89 -11.15
N ASN A 111 13.82 -6.32 -11.53
CA ASN A 111 13.48 -4.91 -11.30
C ASN A 111 12.02 -4.68 -10.86
N CYS A 112 11.34 -5.69 -10.33
CA CYS A 112 10.05 -5.50 -9.66
C CYS A 112 10.19 -5.82 -8.18
N ASP A 113 9.25 -5.36 -7.36
CA ASP A 113 9.21 -5.60 -5.92
C ASP A 113 9.38 -7.10 -5.56
N ASN A 114 8.74 -8.02 -6.28
CA ASN A 114 8.89 -9.45 -6.03
C ASN A 114 10.27 -10.02 -6.44
N CYS A 115 10.95 -9.42 -7.41
CA CYS A 115 12.32 -9.83 -7.76
C CYS A 115 13.35 -9.25 -6.78
N LEU A 116 13.12 -8.02 -6.32
CA LEU A 116 14.01 -7.30 -5.41
C LEU A 116 13.84 -7.79 -3.96
N HIS A 117 12.62 -8.12 -3.57
CA HIS A 117 12.24 -8.59 -2.25
C HIS A 117 11.25 -9.78 -2.39
N PRO A 118 11.77 -10.99 -2.68
CA PRO A 118 10.93 -12.17 -2.85
C PRO A 118 10.00 -12.39 -1.65
N PRO A 119 8.69 -12.48 -1.86
CA PRO A 119 7.75 -12.58 -0.75
C PRO A 119 7.85 -13.96 -0.09
N ALA A 120 8.00 -13.98 1.24
CA ALA A 120 7.85 -15.21 2.00
C ALA A 120 6.43 -15.78 1.84
N THR A 121 6.32 -17.10 1.75
CA THR A 121 5.04 -17.81 1.67
C THR A 121 4.90 -18.79 2.84
N TRP A 122 3.66 -19.21 3.11
CA TRP A 122 3.38 -20.20 4.14
C TRP A 122 2.14 -21.01 3.79
N ASP A 123 2.06 -22.23 4.35
CA ASP A 123 0.88 -23.08 4.24
C ASP A 123 -0.23 -22.50 5.12
N ALA A 124 -1.18 -21.83 4.48
CA ALA A 124 -2.32 -21.18 5.12
C ALA A 124 -3.58 -22.06 5.09
N SER A 125 -3.47 -23.35 4.78
CA SER A 125 -4.62 -24.24 4.62
C SER A 125 -5.54 -24.26 5.85
N THR A 126 -4.96 -24.38 7.05
CA THR A 126 -5.75 -24.37 8.30
C THR A 126 -6.40 -23.01 8.55
N ALA A 127 -5.70 -21.90 8.30
CA ALA A 127 -6.28 -20.57 8.44
C ALA A 127 -7.43 -20.36 7.44
N ALA A 128 -7.26 -20.80 6.19
CA ALA A 128 -8.30 -20.78 5.17
C ALA A 128 -9.52 -21.61 5.60
N GLN A 129 -9.33 -22.82 6.11
CA GLN A 129 -10.41 -23.66 6.63
C GLN A 129 -11.17 -23.00 7.77
N LYS A 130 -10.48 -22.35 8.71
CA LYS A 130 -11.11 -21.58 9.79
C LYS A 130 -11.95 -20.42 9.24
N ALA A 131 -11.40 -19.64 8.32
CA ALA A 131 -12.10 -18.51 7.69
C ALA A 131 -13.32 -18.94 6.86
N LEU A 132 -13.19 -19.97 6.03
CA LEU A 132 -14.30 -20.55 5.25
C LEU A 132 -15.36 -21.15 6.18
N SER A 133 -14.95 -21.82 7.26
CA SER A 133 -15.87 -22.35 8.28
C SER A 133 -16.60 -21.25 9.03
N ALA A 134 -15.94 -20.11 9.29
CA ALA A 134 -16.56 -18.93 9.90
C ALA A 134 -17.64 -18.33 9.00
N ILE A 135 -17.38 -18.21 7.70
CA ILE A 135 -18.40 -17.77 6.72
C ILE A 135 -19.61 -18.72 6.76
N HIS A 136 -19.37 -20.02 6.68
CA HIS A 136 -20.44 -21.02 6.69
C HIS A 136 -21.27 -21.00 7.98
N ARG A 137 -20.62 -21.05 9.15
CA ARG A 137 -21.30 -21.18 10.45
C ARG A 137 -22.00 -19.90 10.91
N THR A 138 -21.64 -18.76 10.35
CA THR A 138 -22.35 -17.49 10.60
C THR A 138 -23.48 -17.24 9.60
N GLY A 139 -23.80 -18.21 8.73
CA GLY A 139 -24.92 -18.10 7.80
C GLY A 139 -24.65 -17.24 6.56
N GLN A 140 -23.38 -17.03 6.19
CA GLN A 140 -22.96 -16.44 4.92
C GLN A 140 -23.55 -15.06 4.58
N ARG A 141 -23.79 -14.24 5.61
CA ARG A 141 -24.41 -12.91 5.48
C ARG A 141 -23.63 -11.77 6.14
N PHE A 142 -22.43 -12.08 6.65
CA PHE A 142 -21.62 -11.15 7.43
C PHE A 142 -20.37 -10.74 6.68
N GLY A 143 -20.00 -9.46 6.82
CA GLY A 143 -18.78 -8.90 6.24
C GLY A 143 -17.52 -9.31 7.00
N VAL A 144 -16.36 -9.04 6.39
CA VAL A 144 -15.04 -9.44 6.89
C VAL A 144 -14.80 -9.04 8.33
N GLN A 145 -15.13 -7.80 8.72
CA GLN A 145 -14.85 -7.33 10.08
C GLN A 145 -15.56 -8.18 11.14
N TYR A 146 -16.83 -8.52 10.92
CA TYR A 146 -17.60 -9.36 11.82
C TYR A 146 -17.01 -10.78 11.90
N LEU A 147 -16.62 -11.36 10.77
CA LEU A 147 -16.01 -12.69 10.71
C LEU A 147 -14.65 -12.74 11.43
N VAL A 148 -13.85 -11.68 11.30
CA VAL A 148 -12.59 -11.50 12.06
C VAL A 148 -12.89 -11.45 13.56
N ASP A 149 -13.91 -10.70 13.98
CA ASP A 149 -14.27 -10.56 15.40
C ASP A 149 -14.77 -11.88 16.00
N VAL A 150 -15.51 -12.69 15.22
CA VAL A 150 -15.89 -14.07 15.59
C VAL A 150 -14.64 -14.96 15.75
N LEU A 151 -13.74 -14.99 14.77
CA LEU A 151 -12.52 -15.80 14.83
C LEU A 151 -11.62 -15.43 16.02
N LEU A 152 -11.53 -14.14 16.34
CA LEU A 152 -10.76 -13.64 17.47
C LEU A 152 -11.48 -13.76 18.82
N GLY A 153 -12.74 -14.21 18.83
CA GLY A 153 -13.50 -14.39 20.07
C GLY A 153 -13.82 -13.08 20.77
N LYS A 154 -14.02 -11.98 20.02
CA LYS A 154 -14.29 -10.68 20.62
C LYS A 154 -15.67 -10.62 21.26
N ASP A 155 -15.74 -9.86 22.35
CA ASP A 155 -17.00 -9.60 23.02
C ASP A 155 -17.79 -8.50 22.28
N ASP A 156 -18.69 -8.89 21.38
CA ASP A 156 -19.57 -7.98 20.61
C ASP A 156 -21.05 -8.37 20.88
N PRO A 157 -21.92 -7.41 21.29
CA PRO A 157 -23.35 -7.66 21.49
C PRO A 157 -24.06 -8.29 20.29
N ARG A 158 -23.67 -7.97 19.06
CA ARG A 158 -24.22 -8.57 17.83
C ARG A 158 -23.80 -10.04 17.70
N ILE A 159 -22.57 -10.40 18.09
CA ILE A 159 -22.12 -11.79 18.08
C ILE A 159 -23.01 -12.63 19.01
N ARG A 160 -23.26 -12.15 20.23
CA ARG A 160 -24.20 -12.79 21.18
C ARG A 160 -25.64 -12.79 20.67
N GLY A 161 -26.10 -11.69 20.09
CA GLY A 161 -27.46 -11.57 19.55
C GLY A 161 -27.76 -12.59 18.45
N PHE A 162 -26.76 -12.95 17.64
CA PHE A 162 -26.87 -14.00 16.63
C PHE A 162 -26.47 -15.40 17.14
N GLY A 163 -26.04 -15.56 18.40
CA GLY A 163 -25.60 -16.83 18.97
C GLY A 163 -24.26 -17.33 18.41
N HIS A 164 -23.47 -16.47 17.77
CA HIS A 164 -22.18 -16.82 17.17
C HIS A 164 -21.03 -16.86 18.20
N ASP A 165 -21.30 -16.54 19.46
CA ASP A 165 -20.45 -16.85 20.61
C ASP A 165 -20.41 -18.38 20.89
N ARG A 166 -21.38 -19.14 20.37
CA ARG A 166 -21.53 -20.58 20.64
C ARG A 166 -21.10 -21.48 19.48
N VAL A 167 -20.74 -20.92 18.33
CA VAL A 167 -20.27 -21.72 17.19
C VAL A 167 -18.83 -22.17 17.41
N SER A 168 -18.45 -23.36 16.92
CA SER A 168 -17.12 -23.93 17.17
C SER A 168 -15.93 -23.14 16.58
N VAL A 169 -16.21 -22.09 15.81
CA VAL A 169 -15.22 -21.20 15.19
C VAL A 169 -15.02 -19.90 15.98
N PHE A 170 -15.79 -19.71 17.06
CA PHE A 170 -15.61 -18.56 17.92
C PHE A 170 -14.30 -18.69 18.72
N GLY A 171 -13.44 -17.66 18.63
CA GLY A 171 -12.19 -17.60 19.40
C GLY A 171 -11.08 -18.56 18.94
N ILE A 172 -11.27 -19.33 17.87
CA ILE A 172 -10.26 -20.32 17.43
C ILE A 172 -9.13 -19.72 16.58
N GLY A 173 -9.15 -18.41 16.33
CA GLY A 173 -8.25 -17.70 15.43
C GLY A 173 -7.22 -16.80 16.12
N GLY A 174 -6.95 -17.01 17.41
CA GLY A 174 -6.04 -16.19 18.20
C GLY A 174 -4.57 -16.23 17.76
N GLU A 175 -4.18 -17.16 16.88
CA GLU A 175 -2.82 -17.28 16.36
C GLU A 175 -2.46 -16.24 15.30
N LEU A 176 -3.45 -15.55 14.73
CA LEU A 176 -3.27 -14.53 13.70
C LEU A 176 -3.80 -13.18 14.18
N SER A 177 -3.18 -12.09 13.74
CA SER A 177 -3.71 -10.76 14.01
C SER A 177 -4.98 -10.48 13.19
N ALA A 178 -5.75 -9.47 13.60
CA ALA A 178 -6.90 -9.00 12.81
C ALA A 178 -6.51 -8.61 11.36
N ASN A 179 -5.30 -8.07 11.17
CA ASN A 179 -4.79 -7.70 9.84
C ASN A 179 -4.46 -8.94 9.00
N ASP A 180 -3.88 -9.97 9.61
CA ASP A 180 -3.60 -11.23 8.92
C ASP A 180 -4.90 -11.91 8.50
N TRP A 181 -5.93 -11.92 9.36
CA TRP A 181 -7.24 -12.44 8.98
C TRP A 181 -7.88 -11.68 7.83
N ARG A 182 -7.80 -10.33 7.81
CA ARG A 182 -8.26 -9.53 6.66
C ARG A 182 -7.52 -9.91 5.38
N ALA A 183 -6.22 -10.19 5.47
CA ALA A 183 -5.42 -10.66 4.34
C ALA A 183 -5.89 -12.05 3.87
N ILE A 184 -6.15 -12.99 4.79
CA ILE A 184 -6.73 -14.30 4.48
C ILE A 184 -8.04 -14.13 3.70
N PHE A 185 -9.00 -13.35 4.23
CA PHE A 185 -10.29 -13.14 3.55
C PHE A 185 -10.11 -12.51 2.17
N ARG A 186 -9.19 -11.55 2.03
CA ARG A 186 -8.81 -11.00 0.73
C ARG A 186 -8.37 -12.12 -0.19
N HIS A 187 -7.38 -12.92 0.19
CA HIS A 187 -6.90 -14.04 -0.64
C HIS A 187 -7.99 -15.07 -1.01
N LEU A 188 -8.93 -15.36 -0.11
CA LEU A 188 -10.04 -16.26 -0.41
C LEU A 188 -10.99 -15.70 -1.48
N LEU A 189 -11.27 -14.38 -1.45
CA LEU A 189 -12.02 -13.68 -2.50
C LEU A 189 -11.27 -13.71 -3.84
N LEU A 190 -9.96 -13.55 -3.81
CA LEU A 190 -9.10 -13.52 -5.00
C LEU A 190 -8.98 -14.88 -5.67
N ARG A 191 -8.97 -15.95 -4.88
CA ARG A 191 -8.98 -17.34 -5.36
C ARG A 191 -10.36 -17.80 -5.81
N GLY A 192 -11.38 -16.95 -5.72
CA GLY A 192 -12.77 -17.31 -6.04
C GLY A 192 -13.35 -18.36 -5.11
N LEU A 193 -12.77 -18.58 -3.92
CA LEU A 193 -13.30 -19.50 -2.89
C LEU A 193 -14.47 -18.85 -2.14
N VAL A 194 -14.45 -17.52 -2.08
CA VAL A 194 -15.46 -16.68 -1.45
C VAL A 194 -15.91 -15.64 -2.47
N ASP A 195 -17.18 -15.29 -2.42
CA ASP A 195 -17.78 -14.24 -3.24
C ASP A 195 -18.54 -13.24 -2.35
N VAL A 196 -18.80 -12.05 -2.88
CA VAL A 196 -19.62 -11.03 -2.20
C VAL A 196 -21.09 -11.36 -2.44
N ASP A 197 -21.91 -11.24 -1.41
CA ASP A 197 -23.35 -11.43 -1.51
C ASP A 197 -24.00 -10.39 -2.46
N PRO A 198 -24.65 -10.82 -3.56
CA PRO A 198 -25.36 -9.95 -4.50
C PRO A 198 -26.52 -9.18 -3.87
N GLU A 199 -27.14 -9.71 -2.81
CA GLU A 199 -28.37 -9.18 -2.21
C GLU A 199 -28.12 -7.97 -1.28
N GLY A 200 -26.92 -7.40 -1.32
CA GLY A 200 -26.70 -6.00 -0.96
C GLY A 200 -26.31 -5.70 0.48
N HIS A 201 -26.12 -6.71 1.34
CA HIS A 201 -25.75 -6.47 2.75
C HIS A 201 -24.23 -6.48 2.99
N GLY A 202 -23.42 -6.66 1.94
CA GLY A 202 -21.95 -6.70 2.04
C GLY A 202 -21.41 -7.96 2.74
N GLY A 203 -22.21 -9.03 2.77
CA GLY A 203 -21.83 -10.33 3.33
C GLY A 203 -20.90 -11.13 2.41
N LEU A 204 -20.21 -12.11 2.99
CA LEU A 204 -19.43 -13.09 2.23
C LEU A 204 -20.16 -14.42 2.13
N ARG A 205 -20.09 -15.06 0.95
CA ARG A 205 -20.64 -16.40 0.67
C ARG A 205 -19.57 -17.33 0.11
N LEU A 206 -19.68 -18.62 0.40
CA LEU A 206 -18.79 -19.62 -0.18
C LEU A 206 -19.17 -19.94 -1.63
N THR A 207 -18.18 -20.18 -2.47
CA THR A 207 -18.38 -20.73 -3.82
C THR A 207 -18.21 -22.25 -3.81
N ALA A 208 -18.50 -22.90 -4.94
CA ALA A 208 -18.22 -24.32 -5.11
C ALA A 208 -16.73 -24.67 -4.95
N ALA A 209 -15.84 -23.73 -5.29
CA ALA A 209 -14.39 -23.89 -5.19
C ALA A 209 -13.89 -23.95 -3.74
N ALA A 210 -14.67 -23.50 -2.74
CA ALA A 210 -14.29 -23.62 -1.33
C ALA A 210 -14.23 -25.06 -0.81
N ARG A 211 -14.95 -26.00 -1.45
CA ARG A 211 -15.15 -27.35 -0.92
C ARG A 211 -13.86 -28.17 -0.77
N PRO A 212 -12.94 -28.21 -1.75
CA PRO A 212 -11.68 -28.96 -1.62
C PRO A 212 -10.80 -28.43 -0.49
N VAL A 213 -10.71 -27.11 -0.34
CA VAL A 213 -9.93 -26.47 0.73
C VAL A 213 -10.55 -26.76 2.10
N LEU A 214 -11.89 -26.65 2.22
CA LEU A 214 -12.61 -26.99 3.45
C LEU A 214 -12.43 -28.45 3.88
N ARG A 215 -12.38 -29.38 2.91
CA ARG A 215 -12.14 -30.81 3.17
C ARG A 215 -10.67 -31.16 3.39
N GLY A 216 -9.76 -30.21 3.17
CA GLY A 216 -8.31 -30.42 3.28
C GLY A 216 -7.72 -31.25 2.13
N SER A 217 -8.45 -31.45 1.04
CA SER A 217 -7.94 -32.14 -0.16
C SER A 217 -7.08 -31.23 -1.04
N GLU A 218 -7.17 -29.91 -0.86
CA GLU A 218 -6.36 -28.92 -1.56
C GLU A 218 -5.64 -28.03 -0.54
N LYS A 219 -4.32 -27.89 -0.70
CA LYS A 219 -3.50 -27.00 0.14
C LYS A 219 -3.55 -25.58 -0.40
N LEU A 220 -3.60 -24.60 0.50
CA LEU A 220 -3.55 -23.19 0.15
C LEU A 220 -2.25 -22.55 0.67
N THR A 221 -1.36 -22.22 -0.25
CA THR A 221 -0.16 -21.43 0.03
C THR A 221 -0.46 -19.95 -0.20
N LEU A 222 -0.18 -19.11 0.80
CA LEU A 222 -0.38 -17.67 0.73
C LEU A 222 0.92 -16.91 1.00
N ARG A 223 0.99 -15.68 0.48
CA ARG A 223 2.02 -14.71 0.86
C ARG A 223 1.89 -14.41 2.35
N ARG A 224 3.02 -14.37 3.05
CA ARG A 224 3.08 -13.88 4.42
C ARG A 224 3.00 -12.35 4.38
N ASN A 225 2.07 -11.78 5.15
CA ASN A 225 2.12 -10.35 5.43
C ASN A 225 3.32 -10.12 6.35
N GLU A 226 4.44 -9.74 5.76
CA GLU A 226 5.52 -9.17 6.56
C GLU A 226 5.00 -7.85 7.12
N ALA A 227 4.95 -7.77 8.44
CA ALA A 227 4.80 -6.47 9.08
C ALA A 227 5.92 -5.61 8.51
N VAL A 228 5.57 -4.51 7.84
CA VAL A 228 6.55 -3.48 7.50
C VAL A 228 7.29 -3.25 8.82
N PRO A 229 8.59 -3.56 8.91
CA PRO A 229 9.30 -3.35 10.16
C PRO A 229 8.99 -1.91 10.50
N LYS A 230 8.39 -1.67 11.67
CA LYS A 230 8.23 -0.30 12.17
C LYS A 230 9.63 0.24 12.01
N ARG A 231 9.86 1.12 11.02
CA ARG A 231 11.15 1.77 10.87
C ARG A 231 11.31 2.39 12.24
N ALA A 232 12.14 1.77 13.08
CA ALA A 232 12.57 2.36 14.33
C ALA A 232 13.02 3.71 13.85
N ARG A 233 12.28 4.76 14.23
CA ARG A 233 12.40 6.12 13.67
C ARG A 233 13.90 6.36 13.63
N GLU A 234 14.51 6.17 12.46
CA GLU A 234 15.96 6.07 12.42
C GLU A 234 16.34 7.49 12.77
N LYS A 235 17.07 7.65 13.87
CA LYS A 235 17.74 8.90 14.20
C LYS A 235 18.87 9.15 13.18
N GLY A 236 18.64 8.84 11.91
CA GLY A 236 19.53 8.85 10.76
C GLY A 236 19.74 10.25 10.19
N ALA A 237 19.81 11.25 11.06
CA ALA A 237 20.44 12.53 10.75
C ALA A 237 21.74 12.73 11.55
N VAL A 238 22.09 11.82 12.47
CA VAL A 238 23.23 11.99 13.38
C VAL A 238 24.55 11.41 12.83
N SER A 239 24.53 10.51 11.84
CA SER A 239 25.77 9.86 11.35
C SER A 239 26.48 10.58 10.19
N ALA A 240 25.99 11.75 9.74
CA ALA A 240 26.54 12.48 8.60
C ALA A 240 27.26 13.79 8.99
N VAL A 241 27.44 14.06 10.28
CA VAL A 241 28.07 15.28 10.80
C VAL A 241 29.44 14.91 11.34
N ALA A 242 30.51 15.45 10.75
CA ALA A 242 31.86 15.26 11.26
C ALA A 242 31.96 15.83 12.68
N ALA A 243 32.85 15.29 13.52
CA ALA A 243 33.01 15.77 14.91
C ALA A 243 33.27 17.29 15.00
N GLY A 244 33.93 17.88 13.99
CA GLY A 244 34.18 19.32 13.89
C GLY A 244 32.95 20.17 13.52
N ASP A 245 31.86 19.56 13.06
CA ASP A 245 30.64 20.24 12.62
C ASP A 245 29.49 20.11 13.65
N ALA A 246 29.71 19.37 14.75
CA ALA A 246 28.67 19.08 15.74
C ALA A 246 28.09 20.34 16.39
N THR A 247 28.93 21.34 16.67
CA THR A 247 28.53 22.62 17.28
C THR A 247 27.62 23.41 16.34
N LEU A 248 28.03 23.58 15.08
CA LEU A 248 27.24 24.29 14.07
C LEU A 248 25.93 23.56 13.76
N TRP A 249 25.97 22.22 13.72
CA TRP A 249 24.79 21.40 13.51
C TRP A 249 23.74 21.60 14.61
N GLU A 250 24.14 21.59 15.88
CA GLU A 250 23.18 21.81 16.97
C GLU A 250 22.68 23.26 16.99
N ALA A 251 23.53 24.24 16.69
CA ALA A 251 23.12 25.64 16.57
C ALA A 251 22.03 25.84 15.49
N LEU A 252 22.21 25.24 14.29
CA LEU A 252 21.22 25.27 13.21
C LEU A 252 19.89 24.61 13.62
N ARG A 253 19.96 23.47 14.33
CA ARG A 253 18.76 22.76 14.82
C ARG A 253 18.04 23.54 15.91
N GLN A 254 18.79 24.13 16.84
CA GLN A 254 18.25 24.94 17.92
C GLN A 254 17.54 26.18 17.36
N HIS A 255 18.18 26.89 16.44
CA HIS A 255 17.58 28.05 15.77
C HIS A 255 16.28 27.68 15.03
N ARG A 256 16.29 26.56 14.30
CA ARG A 256 15.09 26.05 13.65
C ARG A 256 13.96 25.75 14.65
N ARG A 257 14.29 25.14 15.79
CA ARG A 257 13.30 24.84 16.85
C ARG A 257 12.69 26.10 17.44
N GLN A 258 13.50 27.14 17.67
CA GLN A 258 13.03 28.43 18.17
C GLN A 258 12.05 29.08 17.20
N LEU A 259 12.39 29.13 15.91
CA LEU A 259 11.50 29.66 14.86
C LEU A 259 10.21 28.85 14.72
N SER A 260 10.30 27.52 14.79
CA SER A 260 9.12 26.67 14.67
C SER A 260 8.19 26.82 15.88
N ALA A 261 8.76 26.97 17.08
CA ALA A 261 8.01 27.18 18.31
C ALA A 261 7.30 28.54 18.33
N SER A 262 7.97 29.62 17.90
CA SER A 262 7.37 30.94 17.85
C SER A 262 6.22 31.06 16.84
N GLN A 263 6.22 30.21 15.81
CA GLN A 263 5.16 30.17 14.79
C GLN A 263 4.12 29.07 15.01
N GLY A 264 4.26 28.22 16.04
CA GLY A 264 3.35 27.11 16.28
C GLY A 264 3.32 26.06 15.16
N VAL A 265 4.40 25.94 14.39
CA VAL A 265 4.50 24.99 13.26
C VAL A 265 5.52 23.88 13.56
N PRO A 266 5.40 22.69 12.95
CA PRO A 266 6.45 21.68 13.05
C PRO A 266 7.81 22.15 12.48
N PRO A 267 8.96 21.78 13.07
CA PRO A 267 10.29 22.26 12.64
C PRO A 267 10.61 22.08 11.15
N TYR A 268 10.15 20.98 10.54
CA TYR A 268 10.40 20.71 9.12
C TYR A 268 9.73 21.72 8.17
N VAL A 269 8.71 22.45 8.65
CA VAL A 269 8.06 23.53 7.88
C VAL A 269 9.03 24.69 7.64
N ILE A 270 9.89 25.00 8.62
CA ILE A 270 10.98 25.97 8.47
C ILE A 270 12.01 25.43 7.47
N PHE A 271 12.74 24.37 7.84
CA PHE A 271 13.65 23.65 6.95
C PHE A 271 13.69 22.15 7.30
N HIS A 272 13.81 21.29 6.30
CA HIS A 272 14.06 19.86 6.52
C HIS A 272 15.52 19.63 6.98
N ASP A 273 15.78 18.50 7.64
CA ASP A 273 17.15 18.14 8.08
C ASP A 273 18.14 18.11 6.91
N ALA A 274 17.69 17.66 5.73
CA ALA A 274 18.51 17.65 4.52
C ALA A 274 18.98 19.06 4.11
N THR A 275 18.13 20.07 4.25
CA THR A 275 18.48 21.47 3.95
C THR A 275 19.49 22.01 4.96
N LEU A 276 19.33 21.70 6.25
CA LEU A 276 20.32 22.08 7.28
C LEU A 276 21.67 21.39 7.08
N LEU A 277 21.67 20.10 6.69
CA LEU A 277 22.90 19.38 6.35
C LEU A 277 23.59 20.00 5.13
N GLU A 278 22.83 20.48 4.16
CA GLU A 278 23.42 21.13 2.99
C GLU A 278 23.96 22.53 3.33
N MET A 279 23.32 23.27 4.24
CA MET A 279 23.88 24.51 4.82
C MET A 279 25.20 24.24 5.55
N LEU A 280 25.26 23.14 6.31
CA LEU A 280 26.46 22.71 7.03
C LEU A 280 27.61 22.39 6.07
N ARG A 281 27.32 21.68 4.96
CA ARG A 281 28.31 21.32 3.94
C ARG A 281 28.82 22.51 3.13
N ARG A 282 27.91 23.41 2.71
CA ARG A 282 28.24 24.51 1.79
C ARG A 282 28.66 25.80 2.49
N ARG A 283 28.34 25.94 3.78
CA ARG A 283 28.61 27.14 4.62
C ARG A 283 28.39 28.46 3.88
N PRO A 284 27.16 28.73 3.39
CA PRO A 284 26.89 29.92 2.60
C PRO A 284 27.15 31.20 3.41
N GLN A 285 27.85 32.15 2.79
CA GLN A 285 28.26 33.42 3.41
C GLN A 285 27.33 34.60 3.03
N SER A 286 26.37 34.37 2.13
CA SER A 286 25.47 35.41 1.61
C SER A 286 24.07 34.86 1.33
N LEU A 287 23.07 35.75 1.24
CA LEU A 287 21.69 35.34 0.90
C LEU A 287 21.63 34.72 -0.50
N ALA A 288 22.43 35.22 -1.44
CA ALA A 288 22.53 34.64 -2.78
C ALA A 288 23.07 33.20 -2.73
N ALA A 289 24.09 32.92 -1.90
CA ALA A 289 24.61 31.57 -1.73
C ALA A 289 23.58 30.65 -1.04
N LEU A 290 22.86 31.17 -0.03
CA LEU A 290 21.82 30.43 0.68
C LEU A 290 20.65 30.05 -0.25
N ALA A 291 20.29 30.92 -1.19
CA ALA A 291 19.24 30.68 -2.20
C ALA A 291 19.55 29.48 -3.11
N THR A 292 20.82 29.12 -3.29
CA THR A 292 21.22 27.97 -4.12
C THR A 292 21.07 26.62 -3.42
N ILE A 293 20.72 26.61 -2.13
CA ILE A 293 20.59 25.38 -1.35
C ILE A 293 19.20 24.73 -1.59
N PRO A 294 19.14 23.44 -1.97
CA PRO A 294 17.90 22.70 -2.10
C PRO A 294 17.00 22.78 -0.85
N GLY A 295 15.78 23.25 -1.05
CA GLY A 295 14.79 23.46 0.01
C GLY A 295 14.71 24.90 0.54
N VAL A 296 15.56 25.81 0.07
CA VAL A 296 15.48 27.26 0.32
C VAL A 296 14.79 27.95 -0.87
N GLY A 297 13.46 28.06 -0.83
CA GLY A 297 12.71 28.87 -1.80
C GLY A 297 12.65 30.35 -1.40
N GLU A 298 12.26 31.23 -2.32
CA GLU A 298 12.22 32.70 -2.13
C GLU A 298 11.52 33.12 -0.82
N ARG A 299 10.30 32.62 -0.57
CA ARG A 299 9.57 32.93 0.68
C ARG A 299 10.31 32.52 1.95
N LYS A 300 11.05 31.40 1.93
CA LYS A 300 11.83 30.93 3.08
C LYS A 300 13.13 31.71 3.23
N LEU A 301 13.72 32.14 2.12
CA LEU A 301 14.90 32.99 2.10
C LEU A 301 14.59 34.37 2.69
N GLU A 302 13.46 34.97 2.31
CA GLU A 302 12.98 36.23 2.88
C GLU A 302 12.66 36.10 4.37
N ALA A 303 11.92 35.04 4.75
CA ALA A 303 11.48 34.87 6.12
C ALA A 303 12.59 34.45 7.10
N TYR A 304 13.55 33.62 6.65
CA TYR A 304 14.52 32.96 7.54
C TYR A 304 15.97 33.14 7.14
N GLY A 305 16.26 33.62 5.92
CA GLY A 305 17.61 33.60 5.37
C GLY A 305 18.62 34.40 6.19
N ALA A 306 18.26 35.61 6.61
CA ALA A 306 19.15 36.47 7.40
C ALA A 306 19.52 35.84 8.75
N SER A 307 18.57 35.20 9.43
CA SER A 307 18.79 34.61 10.75
C SER A 307 19.61 33.31 10.68
N PHE A 308 19.40 32.48 9.65
CA PHE A 308 20.25 31.30 9.44
C PHE A 308 21.67 31.66 8.99
N LEU A 309 21.87 32.72 8.21
CA LEU A 309 23.21 33.23 7.90
C LEU A 309 23.94 33.75 9.14
N GLN A 310 23.23 34.35 10.09
CA GLN A 310 23.82 34.76 11.35
C GLN A 310 24.36 33.55 12.13
N VAL A 311 23.56 32.50 12.29
CA VAL A 311 23.98 31.25 12.95
C VAL A 311 25.19 30.63 12.25
N LEU A 312 25.21 30.64 10.91
CA LEU A 312 26.34 30.14 10.12
C LEU A 312 27.63 30.95 10.32
N ARG A 313 27.54 32.26 10.56
CA ARG A 313 28.71 33.12 10.83
C ARG A 313 29.21 33.01 12.27
N GLU A 314 28.31 32.77 13.21
CA GLU A 314 28.65 32.67 14.64
C GLU A 314 29.30 31.32 14.99
N HIS A 315 29.00 30.27 14.22
CA HIS A 315 29.39 28.90 14.53
C HIS A 315 30.14 28.16 13.40
N GLY A 316 30.36 28.80 12.25
CA GLY A 316 31.00 28.21 11.06
C GLY A 316 32.29 28.90 10.65
#